data_AF-A0A0C9MAT2-F1
#
_entry.id   AF-A0A0C9MAT2-F1
#
_cell.length_a   1.000
_cell.length_b   1.000
_cell.length_c   1.000
_cell.angle_alpha   90.00
_cell.angle_beta   90.00
_cell.angle_gamma   90.00
#
_symmetry.space_group_name_H-M   'P 1'
#
loop_
_entity.id
_entity.type
_entity.pdbx_description
1 polymer ?
#
loop_
_entity_poly.entity_id
_entity_poly.type
_entity_poly.pdbx_seq_one_letter_code
_entity_poly.pdbx_strand_id
1 'polypeptide(L)'
;MTRGRAWSAVGEPAVVETLSRRAVSHTVLGAISSAGVVNMSTREPGNVKRRKVVGATKRKAPDDKVSVPNGTTGAHYMYFIVDTMDIMDTFPDMQGYHIVMDNAPIHAPALIDPFIEKRGYVPVYLPPYSPELNPIEDFWAIVKSKVKRHALKDTETLISRIIESCEEAPLQHLQNCVQHSVNLFE
;
A
#
# COMPACT_ATOMS: atom_id res chain seq x y z
N MET A 1 14.78 12.43 -13.41
CA MET A 1 14.27 11.45 -14.39
C MET A 1 15.37 10.45 -14.70
N THR A 2 15.46 9.35 -13.95
CA THR A 2 16.41 8.27 -14.23
C THR A 2 15.91 7.49 -15.44
N ARG A 3 16.58 7.65 -16.59
CA ARG A 3 16.26 6.87 -17.80
C ARG A 3 16.60 5.40 -17.52
N GLY A 4 15.60 4.51 -17.55
CA GLY A 4 15.77 3.06 -17.42
C GLY A 4 16.28 2.36 -18.68
N ARG A 5 16.93 3.08 -19.59
CA ARG A 5 17.44 2.57 -20.87
C ARG A 5 18.91 2.93 -21.01
N ALA A 6 19.75 1.91 -21.10
CA ALA A 6 21.11 2.05 -21.59
C ALA A 6 21.12 1.80 -23.09
N TRP A 7 21.87 2.62 -23.82
CA TRP A 7 22.11 2.44 -25.24
C TRP A 7 23.51 1.86 -25.40
N SER A 8 23.66 0.81 -26.21
CA SER A 8 24.97 0.31 -26.66
C SER A 8 25.12 0.53 -28.16
N ALA A 9 26.37 0.52 -28.63
CA ALA A 9 26.65 0.53 -30.06
C ALA A 9 26.11 -0.74 -30.73
N VAL A 10 25.81 -0.65 -32.03
CA VAL A 10 25.36 -1.80 -32.83
C VAL A 10 26.44 -2.89 -32.77
N GLY A 11 26.05 -4.09 -32.32
CA GLY A 11 26.96 -5.23 -32.15
C GLY A 11 27.47 -5.46 -30.72
N GLU A 12 27.27 -4.50 -29.81
CA GLU A 12 27.72 -4.59 -28.42
C GLU A 12 26.55 -4.80 -27.44
N PRO A 13 26.65 -5.70 -26.44
CA PRO A 13 25.63 -5.85 -25.41
C PRO A 13 25.49 -4.60 -24.55
N ALA A 14 24.26 -4.16 -24.30
CA ALA A 14 23.99 -3.12 -23.31
C ALA A 14 24.17 -3.71 -21.90
N VAL A 15 25.26 -3.32 -21.23
CA VAL A 15 25.53 -3.70 -19.83
C VAL A 15 24.98 -2.62 -18.91
N VAL A 16 24.11 -3.02 -17.97
CA VAL A 16 23.56 -2.12 -16.94
C VAL A 16 23.94 -2.67 -15.58
N GLU A 17 24.76 -1.92 -14.83
CA GLU A 17 24.96 -2.19 -13.42
C GLU A 17 23.76 -1.70 -12.62
N THR A 18 23.01 -2.64 -12.03
CA THR A 18 21.93 -2.30 -11.10
C THR A 18 22.41 -2.53 -9.68
N LEU A 19 22.26 -1.52 -8.83
CA LEU A 19 22.43 -1.69 -7.39
C LEU A 19 21.50 -2.80 -6.88
N SER A 20 22.00 -3.59 -5.93
CA SER A 20 21.23 -4.64 -5.26
C SER A 20 19.88 -4.10 -4.79
N ARG A 21 18.78 -4.76 -5.17
CA ARG A 21 17.40 -4.40 -4.75
C ARG A 21 17.11 -4.71 -3.28
N ARG A 22 18.13 -5.09 -2.49
CA ARG A 22 17.99 -5.38 -1.06
C ARG A 22 17.88 -4.06 -0.29
N ALA A 23 16.66 -3.55 -0.22
CA ALA A 23 16.30 -2.41 0.59
C ALA A 23 15.25 -2.81 1.63
N VAL A 24 15.16 -2.01 2.69
CA VAL A 24 14.09 -2.11 3.67
C VAL A 24 12.76 -1.75 2.99
N SER A 25 11.82 -2.69 2.97
CA SER A 25 10.51 -2.50 2.34
C SER A 25 9.50 -2.01 3.38
N HIS A 26 8.79 -0.93 3.06
CA HIS A 26 7.72 -0.36 3.90
C HIS A 26 6.37 -0.83 3.37
N THR A 27 5.43 -1.08 4.28
CA THR A 27 4.05 -1.42 3.90
C THR A 27 3.14 -0.27 4.28
N VAL A 28 2.28 0.13 3.35
CA VAL A 28 1.28 1.17 3.54
C VAL A 28 -0.07 0.57 3.21
N LEU A 29 -1.03 0.71 4.13
CA LEU A 29 -2.44 0.43 3.90
C LEU A 29 -3.13 1.75 3.64
N GLY A 30 -4.10 1.72 2.73
CA GLY A 30 -4.78 2.94 2.36
C GLY A 30 -6.21 2.78 1.91
N ALA A 31 -6.99 3.82 2.18
CA ALA A 31 -8.38 3.97 1.79
C ALA A 31 -8.58 5.36 1.19
N ILE A 32 -9.22 5.41 0.04
CA ILE A 32 -9.53 6.63 -0.69
C ILE A 32 -11.01 6.67 -1.07
N SER A 33 -11.51 7.86 -1.32
CA SER A 33 -12.84 8.12 -1.88
C SER A 33 -12.74 9.24 -2.91
N SER A 34 -13.82 9.48 -3.65
CA SER A 34 -13.95 10.66 -4.53
C SER A 34 -13.92 11.98 -3.76
N ALA A 35 -14.12 11.97 -2.43
CA ALA A 35 -14.03 13.12 -1.55
C ALA A 35 -12.62 13.37 -1.00
N GLY A 36 -11.71 12.41 -1.09
CA GLY A 36 -10.37 12.55 -0.52
C GLY A 36 -9.70 11.23 -0.15
N VAL A 37 -8.48 11.35 0.36
CA VAL A 37 -7.80 10.26 1.07
C VAL A 37 -8.46 10.11 2.44
N VAL A 38 -8.99 8.92 2.75
CA VAL A 38 -9.75 8.67 3.99
C VAL A 38 -8.82 8.27 5.13
N ASN A 39 -7.94 7.30 4.90
CA ASN A 39 -6.99 6.83 5.90
C ASN A 39 -5.72 6.31 5.23
N MET A 40 -4.54 6.69 5.73
CA MET A 40 -3.22 6.17 5.35
C MET A 40 -2.51 5.61 6.59
N SER A 41 -2.33 4.30 6.65
CA SER A 41 -1.60 3.65 7.75
C SER A 41 -0.29 3.07 7.27
N THR A 42 0.83 3.53 7.84
CA THR A 42 2.16 3.03 7.52
C THR A 42 2.62 2.05 8.58
N ARG A 43 3.20 0.92 8.16
CA ARG A 43 3.84 -0.02 9.07
C ARG A 43 5.35 0.03 8.97
N GLU A 44 5.98 0.07 10.13
CA GLU A 44 7.40 -0.10 10.23
C GLU A 44 7.80 -1.53 9.77
N PRO A 45 8.85 -1.64 8.95
CA PRO A 45 9.39 -2.92 8.52
C PRO A 45 9.77 -3.80 9.72
N GLY A 46 9.15 -4.97 9.84
CA GLY A 46 9.55 -5.97 10.83
C GLY A 46 11.01 -6.41 10.61
N ASN A 47 11.74 -6.66 11.71
CA ASN A 47 13.16 -7.05 11.71
C ASN A 47 13.50 -8.04 10.58
N VAL A 48 14.24 -7.58 9.57
CA VAL A 48 14.72 -8.42 8.48
C VAL A 48 15.66 -9.48 9.07
N LYS A 49 15.16 -10.71 9.28
CA LYS A 49 16.02 -11.82 9.71
C LYS A 49 17.13 -11.98 8.68
N ARG A 50 18.38 -11.73 9.08
CA ARG A 50 19.56 -12.19 8.33
C ARG A 50 19.43 -13.71 8.20
N ARG A 51 19.22 -14.23 6.99
CA ARG A 51 19.20 -15.68 6.78
C ARG A 51 20.62 -16.19 7.03
N LYS A 52 20.77 -17.19 7.92
CA LYS A 52 22.04 -17.86 8.18
C LYS A 52 22.58 -18.42 6.86
N VAL A 53 23.84 -18.12 6.55
CA VAL A 53 24.66 -18.92 5.64
C VAL A 53 24.77 -20.32 6.25
N VAL A 54 24.56 -21.35 5.43
CA VAL A 54 24.65 -22.76 5.83
C VAL A 54 26.04 -23.02 6.44
N GLY A 55 26.08 -23.53 7.68
CA GLY A 55 27.33 -23.94 8.36
C GLY A 55 27.62 -23.32 9.73
N ALA A 56 26.90 -22.28 10.17
CA ALA A 56 27.16 -21.66 11.48
C ALA A 56 26.24 -22.20 12.59
N THR A 57 26.71 -23.21 13.32
CA THR A 57 26.09 -23.69 14.57
C THR A 57 26.44 -22.72 15.70
N LYS A 58 25.48 -21.85 16.08
CA LYS A 58 25.51 -21.17 17.37
C LYS A 58 24.18 -21.40 18.08
N ARG A 59 24.29 -21.91 19.30
CA ARG A 59 23.21 -22.08 20.28
C ARG A 59 22.49 -20.74 20.44
N LYS A 60 21.16 -20.72 20.30
CA LYS A 60 20.34 -19.53 20.61
C LYS A 60 20.43 -19.30 22.12
N ALA A 61 20.93 -18.15 22.53
CA ALA A 61 20.58 -17.59 23.83
C ALA A 61 19.07 -17.26 23.81
N PRO A 62 18.36 -17.37 24.94
CA PRO A 62 16.98 -16.92 25.04
C PRO A 62 17.03 -15.38 24.97
N ASP A 63 16.64 -14.85 23.82
CA ASP A 63 16.45 -13.41 23.63
C ASP A 63 14.93 -13.19 23.72
N ASP A 64 14.47 -12.55 24.79
CA ASP A 64 13.10 -12.07 25.02
C ASP A 64 12.77 -10.93 24.04
N LYS A 65 12.96 -11.17 22.74
CA LYS A 65 12.52 -10.28 21.68
C LYS A 65 11.20 -10.79 21.17
N VAL A 66 10.13 -10.08 21.54
CA VAL A 66 8.81 -10.20 20.92
C VAL A 66 9.01 -10.20 19.41
N SER A 67 8.77 -11.35 18.78
CA SER A 67 8.96 -11.49 17.35
C SER A 67 7.83 -10.73 16.66
N VAL A 68 8.10 -9.50 16.22
CA VAL A 68 7.15 -8.76 15.38
C VAL A 68 6.92 -9.61 14.10
N PRO A 69 5.67 -9.95 13.77
CA PRO A 69 5.36 -10.74 12.58
C PRO A 69 5.89 -10.04 11.33
N ASN A 70 6.55 -10.81 10.46
CA ASN A 70 6.99 -10.32 9.16
C ASN A 70 5.75 -10.16 8.24
N GLY A 71 5.54 -8.96 7.70
CA GLY A 71 4.46 -8.67 6.75
C GLY A 71 3.15 -8.20 7.38
N THR A 72 2.17 -7.92 6.52
CA THR A 72 0.81 -7.55 6.91
C THR A 72 -0.03 -8.80 7.12
N THR A 73 -0.79 -8.83 8.22
CA THR A 73 -1.65 -9.97 8.59
C THR A 73 -3.09 -9.48 8.57
N GLY A 74 -4.05 -10.41 8.56
CA GLY A 74 -5.46 -10.06 8.64
C GLY A 74 -5.81 -9.21 9.87
N ALA A 75 -5.13 -9.44 11.01
CA ALA A 75 -5.31 -8.60 12.20
C ALA A 75 -4.89 -7.14 11.95
N HIS A 76 -3.75 -6.90 11.29
CA HIS A 76 -3.33 -5.55 10.93
C HIS A 76 -4.34 -4.86 10.00
N TYR A 77 -4.86 -5.62 9.03
CA TYR A 77 -5.89 -5.11 8.13
C TYR A 77 -7.21 -4.80 8.85
N MET A 78 -7.63 -5.66 9.78
CA MET A 78 -8.82 -5.45 10.59
C MET A 78 -8.73 -4.16 11.42
N TYR A 79 -7.59 -3.90 12.06
CA TYR A 79 -7.39 -2.63 12.78
C TYR A 79 -7.47 -1.43 11.83
N PHE A 80 -6.86 -1.53 10.64
CA PHE A 80 -6.92 -0.49 9.64
C PHE A 80 -8.35 -0.21 9.16
N ILE A 81 -9.16 -1.26 8.94
CA ILE A 81 -10.56 -1.10 8.52
C ILE A 81 -11.41 -0.48 9.63
N VAL A 82 -11.24 -0.91 10.88
CA VAL A 82 -11.95 -0.31 12.02
C VAL A 82 -11.62 1.18 12.14
N ASP A 83 -10.34 1.54 12.08
CA ASP A 83 -9.88 2.94 12.13
C ASP A 83 -10.39 3.76 10.94
N THR A 84 -10.41 3.17 9.74
CA THR A 84 -11.00 3.79 8.55
C THR A 84 -12.49 4.08 8.75
N MET A 85 -13.25 3.13 9.29
CA MET A 85 -14.67 3.34 9.57
C MET A 85 -14.88 4.36 10.69
N ASP A 86 -14.01 4.40 11.71
CA ASP A 86 -14.07 5.43 12.77
C ASP A 86 -13.94 6.84 12.17
N ILE A 87 -13.07 7.01 11.17
CA ILE A 87 -12.94 8.26 10.41
C ILE A 87 -14.19 8.53 9.57
N MET A 88 -14.68 7.54 8.81
CA MET A 88 -15.87 7.69 7.97
C MET A 88 -17.12 8.05 8.78
N ASP A 89 -17.27 7.49 9.98
CA ASP A 89 -18.39 7.78 10.89
C ASP A 89 -18.44 9.25 11.34
N THR A 90 -17.32 10.00 11.21
CA THR A 90 -17.30 11.45 11.48
C THR A 90 -17.91 12.29 10.35
N PHE A 91 -18.17 11.69 9.18
CA PHE A 91 -18.73 12.35 8.00
C PHE A 91 -20.12 11.79 7.67
N PRO A 92 -21.21 12.52 7.98
CA PRO A 92 -22.58 12.04 7.71
C PRO A 92 -22.83 11.66 6.25
N ASP A 93 -22.17 12.34 5.30
CA ASP A 93 -22.30 12.10 3.87
C ASP A 93 -21.69 10.77 3.41
N MET A 94 -20.87 10.11 4.25
CA MET A 94 -20.26 8.81 3.96
C MET A 94 -21.10 7.63 4.44
N GLN A 95 -22.21 7.87 5.16
CA GLN A 95 -23.07 6.80 5.64
C GLN A 95 -23.61 5.96 4.46
N GLY A 96 -23.53 4.63 4.57
CA GLY A 96 -23.99 3.74 3.50
C GLY A 96 -23.02 3.56 2.34
N TYR A 97 -21.79 4.08 2.46
CA TYR A 97 -20.76 3.89 1.44
C TYR A 97 -20.38 2.42 1.28
N HIS A 98 -19.90 2.11 0.08
CA HIS A 98 -19.38 0.80 -0.27
C HIS A 98 -17.87 0.76 0.00
N ILE A 99 -17.41 -0.22 0.76
CA ILE A 99 -15.98 -0.47 0.99
C ILE A 99 -15.52 -1.48 -0.06
N VAL A 100 -14.91 -0.97 -1.12
CA VAL A 100 -14.40 -1.77 -2.24
C VAL A 100 -13.01 -2.30 -1.90
N MET A 101 -12.83 -3.61 -2.04
CA MET A 101 -11.60 -4.33 -1.70
C MET A 101 -11.24 -5.32 -2.81
N ASP A 102 -9.94 -5.56 -3.02
CA ASP A 102 -9.51 -6.70 -3.85
C ASP A 102 -9.73 -8.04 -3.10
N ASN A 103 -9.41 -9.15 -3.74
CA ASN A 103 -9.57 -10.48 -3.14
C ASN A 103 -8.32 -10.96 -2.37
N ALA A 104 -7.56 -10.05 -1.75
CA ALA A 104 -6.37 -10.42 -0.99
C ALA A 104 -6.74 -11.27 0.25
N PRO A 105 -5.97 -12.34 0.58
CA PRO A 105 -6.26 -13.21 1.73
C PRO A 105 -6.31 -12.48 3.09
N ILE A 106 -5.65 -11.32 3.20
CA ILE A 106 -5.65 -10.51 4.43
C ILE A 106 -7.00 -9.85 4.69
N HIS A 107 -7.87 -9.72 3.69
CA HIS A 107 -9.19 -9.12 3.85
C HIS A 107 -10.11 -10.04 4.65
N ALA A 108 -9.98 -11.38 4.51
CA ALA A 108 -10.71 -12.36 5.33
C ALA A 108 -12.20 -11.99 5.55
N PRO A 109 -13.04 -12.05 4.51
CA PRO A 109 -14.43 -11.52 4.53
C PRO A 109 -15.26 -11.98 5.72
N ALA A 110 -15.17 -13.26 6.06
CA ALA A 110 -15.88 -13.86 7.21
C ALA A 110 -15.55 -13.20 8.57
N LEU A 111 -14.41 -12.54 8.69
CA LEU A 111 -14.00 -11.80 9.87
C LEU A 111 -14.41 -10.33 9.81
N ILE A 112 -14.25 -9.66 8.66
CA ILE A 112 -14.38 -8.20 8.56
C ILE A 112 -15.78 -7.73 8.16
N ASP A 113 -16.49 -8.48 7.32
CA ASP A 113 -17.81 -8.07 6.79
C ASP A 113 -18.81 -7.79 7.92
N PRO A 114 -18.90 -8.60 9.00
CA PRO A 114 -19.80 -8.30 10.09
C PRO A 114 -19.53 -6.96 10.78
N PHE A 115 -18.28 -6.47 10.80
CA PHE A 115 -17.95 -5.16 11.37
C PHE A 115 -18.37 -4.03 10.43
N ILE A 116 -18.20 -4.22 9.12
CA ILE A 116 -18.56 -3.25 8.07
C ILE A 116 -20.07 -3.09 8.02
N GLU A 117 -20.80 -4.20 7.90
CA GLU A 117 -22.27 -4.22 7.80
C GLU A 117 -22.94 -3.69 9.07
N LYS A 118 -22.38 -3.99 10.25
CA LYS A 118 -22.91 -3.50 11.53
C LYS A 118 -22.88 -1.97 11.64
N ARG A 119 -21.95 -1.30 10.95
CA ARG A 119 -21.88 0.17 10.89
C ARG A 119 -22.72 0.76 9.74
N GLY A 120 -23.39 -0.09 8.97
CA GLY A 120 -24.24 0.32 7.86
C GLY A 120 -23.48 0.61 6.57
N TYR A 121 -22.25 0.11 6.43
CA TYR A 121 -21.49 0.13 5.17
C TYR A 121 -21.68 -1.18 4.40
N VAL A 122 -21.32 -1.21 3.12
CA VAL A 122 -21.47 -2.39 2.25
C VAL A 122 -20.10 -2.87 1.80
N PRO A 123 -19.63 -4.07 2.22
CA PRO A 123 -18.38 -4.63 1.69
C PRO A 123 -18.58 -5.08 0.24
N VAL A 124 -17.64 -4.72 -0.64
CA VAL A 124 -17.64 -5.14 -2.05
C VAL A 124 -16.28 -5.72 -2.40
N TYR A 125 -16.27 -6.92 -2.97
CA TYR A 125 -15.06 -7.60 -3.40
C TYR A 125 -14.95 -7.64 -4.91
N LEU A 126 -13.81 -7.17 -5.43
CA LEU A 126 -13.52 -7.19 -6.85
C LEU A 126 -13.17 -8.60 -7.34
N PRO A 127 -13.41 -8.90 -8.63
CA PRO A 127 -12.96 -10.15 -9.23
C PRO A 127 -11.44 -10.36 -9.08
N PRO A 128 -10.97 -11.60 -8.99
CA PRO A 128 -9.55 -11.90 -8.91
C PRO A 128 -8.77 -11.32 -10.10
N TYR A 129 -7.59 -10.76 -9.82
CA TYR A 129 -6.67 -10.21 -10.82
C TYR A 129 -7.23 -9.05 -11.67
N SER A 130 -8.14 -8.26 -11.11
CA SER A 130 -8.71 -7.07 -11.77
C SER A 130 -8.27 -5.75 -11.13
N PRO A 131 -6.96 -5.44 -11.12
CA PRO A 131 -6.45 -4.19 -10.53
C PRO A 131 -7.00 -2.94 -11.23
N GLU A 132 -7.34 -3.03 -12.51
CA GLU A 132 -7.97 -1.95 -13.28
C GLU A 132 -9.32 -1.51 -12.70
N LEU A 133 -10.04 -2.42 -12.04
CA LEU A 133 -11.31 -2.11 -11.40
C LEU A 133 -11.13 -1.45 -10.03
N ASN A 134 -9.91 -1.42 -9.47
CA ASN A 134 -9.63 -0.87 -8.15
C ASN A 134 -9.07 0.57 -8.25
N PRO A 135 -9.86 1.62 -7.91
CA PRO A 135 -9.43 3.01 -8.03
C PRO A 135 -8.13 3.34 -7.30
N ILE A 136 -7.82 2.62 -6.21
CA ILE A 136 -6.63 2.91 -5.41
C ILE A 136 -5.33 2.55 -6.13
N GLU A 137 -5.36 1.67 -7.13
CA GLU A 137 -4.17 1.30 -7.90
C GLU A 137 -3.65 2.50 -8.72
N ASP A 138 -4.56 3.26 -9.34
CA ASP A 138 -4.23 4.49 -10.04
C ASP A 138 -3.72 5.57 -9.09
N PHE A 139 -4.35 5.70 -7.92
CA PHE A 139 -3.87 6.59 -6.87
C PHE A 139 -2.43 6.23 -6.45
N TRP A 140 -2.14 4.94 -6.24
CA TRP A 140 -0.79 4.49 -5.94
C TRP A 140 0.19 4.76 -7.08
N ALA A 141 -0.24 4.68 -8.34
CA ALA A 141 0.61 5.05 -9.48
C ALA A 141 1.02 6.53 -9.41
N ILE A 142 0.09 7.42 -9.07
CA ILE A 142 0.34 8.85 -8.88
C ILE A 142 1.32 9.09 -7.72
N VAL A 143 1.06 8.50 -6.55
CA VAL A 143 1.92 8.63 -5.36
C VAL A 143 3.32 8.11 -5.65
N LYS A 144 3.45 6.90 -6.23
CA LYS A 144 4.75 6.32 -6.62
C LYS A 144 5.51 7.21 -7.60
N SER A 145 4.81 7.86 -8.54
CA SER A 145 5.42 8.77 -9.52
C SER A 145 6.00 10.02 -8.83
N LYS A 146 5.28 10.60 -7.85
CA LYS A 146 5.77 11.72 -7.04
C LYS A 146 6.99 11.32 -6.20
N VAL A 147 6.89 10.22 -5.45
CA VAL A 147 7.96 9.72 -4.57
C VAL A 147 9.26 9.43 -5.35
N LYS A 148 9.16 8.92 -6.59
CA LYS A 148 10.33 8.58 -7.42
C LYS A 148 10.93 9.76 -8.19
N ARG A 149 10.29 10.93 -8.18
CA ARG A 149 10.68 12.05 -9.06
C ARG A 149 12.06 12.60 -8.74
N HIS A 150 12.39 12.68 -7.44
CA HIS A 150 13.63 13.23 -6.91
C HIS A 150 14.24 12.29 -5.87
N ALA A 151 15.55 12.41 -5.65
CA ALA A 151 16.19 11.74 -4.52
C ALA A 151 15.64 12.31 -3.20
N LEU A 152 15.60 11.47 -2.16
CA LEU A 152 15.20 11.92 -0.82
C LEU A 152 16.21 12.96 -0.33
N LYS A 153 15.69 14.04 0.26
CA LYS A 153 16.50 15.05 0.95
C LYS A 153 17.02 14.49 2.27
N ASP A 154 18.12 15.04 2.79
CA ASP A 154 18.66 14.63 4.10
C ASP A 154 17.68 14.88 5.26
N THR A 155 16.71 15.77 5.06
CA THR A 155 15.70 16.15 6.05
C THR A 155 14.44 15.27 6.02
N GLU A 156 14.31 14.33 5.09
CA GLU A 156 13.09 13.55 4.92
C GLU A 156 13.34 12.04 4.90
N THR A 157 12.34 11.29 5.35
CA THR A 157 12.32 9.83 5.26
C THR A 157 11.44 9.40 4.08
N LEU A 158 11.58 8.14 3.66
CA LEU A 158 10.68 7.57 2.66
C LEU A 158 9.22 7.63 3.13
N ILE A 159 8.97 7.38 4.41
CA ILE A 159 7.62 7.42 5.00
C ILE A 159 7.05 8.83 4.93
N SER A 160 7.78 9.84 5.39
CA SER A 160 7.31 11.23 5.36
C SER A 160 7.03 11.71 3.94
N ARG A 161 7.86 11.31 2.96
CA ARG A 161 7.62 11.63 1.55
C ARG A 161 6.38 10.94 0.99
N ILE A 162 6.08 9.71 1.42
CA ILE A 162 4.86 9.00 1.02
C ILE A 162 3.63 9.73 1.58
N ILE A 163 3.64 10.07 2.86
CA ILE A 163 2.53 10.77 3.53
C ILE A 163 2.28 12.11 2.83
N GLU A 164 3.31 12.94 2.67
CA GLU A 164 3.22 14.22 1.95
C GLU A 164 2.68 14.03 0.53
N SER A 165 3.15 13.00 -0.20
CA SER A 165 2.68 12.72 -1.56
C SER A 165 1.20 12.35 -1.63
N CYS A 166 0.69 11.65 -0.61
CA CYS A 166 -0.72 11.30 -0.45
C CYS A 166 -1.57 12.52 -0.10
N GLU A 167 -1.12 13.36 0.83
CA GLU A 167 -1.82 14.58 1.26
C GLU A 167 -1.87 15.65 0.14
N GLU A 168 -0.80 15.78 -0.63
CA GLU A 168 -0.73 16.69 -1.78
C GLU A 168 -1.44 16.16 -3.03
N ALA A 169 -2.06 14.97 -2.99
CA ALA A 169 -2.82 14.48 -4.13
C ALA A 169 -4.05 15.37 -4.33
N PRO A 170 -4.16 16.09 -5.47
CA PRO A 170 -5.30 16.96 -5.70
C PRO A 170 -6.59 16.15 -5.71
N LEU A 171 -7.67 16.71 -5.15
CA LEU A 171 -8.98 16.08 -5.12
C LEU A 171 -9.44 15.62 -6.52
N GLN A 172 -9.18 16.44 -7.54
CA GLN A 172 -9.48 16.11 -8.93
C GLN A 172 -8.83 14.80 -9.39
N HIS A 173 -7.62 14.48 -8.92
CA HIS A 173 -6.98 13.21 -9.28
C HIS A 173 -7.71 12.03 -8.65
N LEU A 174 -8.12 12.14 -7.38
CA LEU A 174 -8.90 11.09 -6.71
C LEU A 174 -10.24 10.86 -7.41
N GLN A 175 -10.94 11.94 -7.75
CA GLN A 175 -12.17 11.88 -8.55
C GLN A 175 -11.94 11.18 -9.89
N ASN A 176 -10.85 11.53 -10.59
CA ASN A 176 -10.52 10.90 -11.87
C ASN A 176 -10.19 9.40 -11.71
N CYS A 177 -9.48 8.99 -10.67
CA CYS A 177 -9.21 7.56 -10.39
C CYS A 177 -10.50 6.78 -10.16
N VAL A 178 -11.42 7.34 -9.35
CA VAL A 178 -12.72 6.71 -9.09
C VAL A 178 -13.56 6.66 -10.36
N GLN A 179 -13.63 7.75 -11.11
CA GLN A 179 -14.38 7.81 -12.37
C GLN A 179 -13.82 6.84 -13.42
N HIS A 180 -12.48 6.67 -13.49
CA HIS A 180 -11.86 5.71 -14.40
C HIS A 180 -12.35 4.28 -14.14
N SER A 181 -12.36 3.86 -12.86
CA SER A 181 -12.89 2.56 -12.46
C SER A 181 -14.38 2.43 -12.81
N VAL A 182 -15.21 3.45 -12.53
CA VAL A 182 -16.65 3.44 -12.88
C VAL A 182 -16.85 3.22 -14.38
N ASN A 183 -16.09 3.90 -15.23
CA ASN A 183 -16.19 3.79 -16.69
C ASN A 183 -15.82 2.39 -17.23
N LEU A 184 -15.21 1.52 -16.43
CA LEU A 184 -14.92 0.14 -16.83
C LEU A 184 -16.11 -0.81 -16.60
N PHE A 185 -17.13 -0.36 -15.86
CA PHE A 185 -18.36 -1.11 -15.62
C PHE A 185 -19.51 -0.71 -16.56
N GLU A 186 -19.37 0.39 -17.29
CA GLU A 186 -20.32 0.89 -18.30
C GLU A 186 -20.01 0.37 -19.70
#